data_AF-A0A9J5DXX3-F1
#
_entry.id   AF-A0A9J5DXX3-F1
#
_cell.length_a   1.000
_cell.length_b   1.000
_cell.length_c   1.000
_cell.angle_alpha   90.00
_cell.angle_beta   90.00
_cell.angle_gamma   90.00
#
_symmetry.space_group_name_H-M   'P 1'
#
loop_
_entity.id
_entity.type
_entity.pdbx_description
1 polymer ?
#
loop_
_entity_poly.entity_id
_entity_poly.type
_entity_poly.pdbx_seq_one_letter_code
_entity_poly.pdbx_strand_id
1 'polypeptide(L)'
;MRLILLFLAVFLCRVTAHQCDAETECSDDETCCKLGDNTWGCCPMPNAVCCDDRSHCCPTGTTCDPQGARCIGADEKHVPMKKKKPARKTVERNQFNEVVCPDKASKCPDGSTCCLLEQGSYGCCPVPNAVCCADMLHCCPNGFTCHGQFCSQNFAMIPHLRKFASTSIHRKPAVEFLSEEEEDDDDEESTSSEDPESDVDPIACGVGKTCPAKTTCCNVRGKNGEPKTMCCPLSNAICCENTCCPAGYHCVDGGKCEKHAKTMRTRFWNVKDDEDEDQI
;
A
#
# COMPACT_ATOMS: atom_id res chain seq x y z
N MET A 1 -52.43 -3.23 -27.37
CA MET A 1 -51.14 -2.53 -27.13
C MET A 1 -50.97 -2.28 -25.63
N ARG A 2 -50.22 -3.13 -24.91
CA ARG A 2 -49.53 -2.73 -23.68
C ARG A 2 -48.17 -3.44 -23.66
N LEU A 3 -47.20 -2.68 -24.10
CA LEU A 3 -45.77 -2.95 -24.14
C LEU A 3 -45.22 -2.56 -22.75
N ILE A 4 -44.81 -3.50 -21.91
CA ILE A 4 -44.14 -3.20 -20.63
C ILE A 4 -42.96 -4.15 -20.43
N LEU A 5 -41.83 -3.70 -21.00
CA LEU A 5 -40.45 -3.77 -20.52
C LEU A 5 -40.06 -4.96 -19.60
N LEU A 6 -39.43 -5.95 -20.22
CA LEU A 6 -38.49 -6.86 -19.58
C LEU A 6 -37.29 -6.04 -19.05
N PHE A 7 -37.35 -5.62 -17.78
CA PHE A 7 -36.15 -5.24 -17.05
C PHE A 7 -35.35 -6.51 -16.78
N LEU A 8 -34.48 -6.86 -17.74
CA LEU A 8 -33.33 -7.72 -17.48
C LEU A 8 -32.49 -6.99 -16.42
N ALA A 9 -32.72 -7.33 -15.15
CA ALA A 9 -31.77 -7.06 -14.10
C ALA A 9 -30.51 -7.85 -14.47
N VAL A 10 -29.61 -7.20 -15.20
CA VAL A 10 -28.22 -7.62 -15.30
C VAL A 10 -27.71 -7.58 -13.88
N PHE A 11 -27.82 -8.73 -13.20
CA PHE A 11 -27.09 -9.01 -11.98
C PHE A 11 -25.62 -8.89 -12.38
N LEU A 12 -25.07 -7.68 -12.22
CA LEU A 12 -23.64 -7.46 -12.11
C LEU A 12 -23.25 -8.15 -10.79
N CYS A 13 -23.12 -9.48 -10.84
CA CYS A 13 -22.46 -10.25 -9.83
C CYS A 13 -21.08 -9.62 -9.72
N ARG A 14 -20.82 -8.87 -8.64
CA ARG A 14 -19.49 -8.36 -8.38
C ARG A 14 -18.61 -9.60 -8.22
N VAL A 15 -17.78 -9.85 -9.23
CA VAL A 15 -16.79 -10.92 -9.27
C VAL A 15 -15.90 -10.76 -8.04
N THR A 16 -16.10 -11.58 -7.02
CA THR A 16 -15.29 -11.57 -5.81
C THR A 16 -14.12 -12.52 -6.04
N ALA A 17 -13.01 -11.97 -6.53
CA ALA A 17 -11.76 -12.69 -6.77
C ALA A 17 -11.42 -13.67 -5.63
N HIS A 18 -11.00 -14.89 -5.98
CA HIS A 18 -10.64 -15.94 -5.05
C HIS A 18 -9.30 -15.63 -4.35
N GLN A 19 -9.33 -15.38 -3.05
CA GLN A 19 -8.14 -15.03 -2.27
C GLN A 19 -7.28 -16.26 -1.97
N CYS A 20 -5.97 -16.13 -2.22
CA CYS A 20 -4.99 -17.15 -1.89
C CYS A 20 -4.45 -16.99 -0.46
N ASP A 21 -4.25 -15.75 -0.05
CA ASP A 21 -3.89 -15.37 1.32
C ASP A 21 -4.30 -13.92 1.62
N ALA A 22 -3.74 -13.38 2.71
CA ALA A 22 -3.98 -12.01 3.18
C ALA A 22 -3.56 -10.91 2.19
N GLU A 23 -2.82 -11.20 1.13
CA GLU A 23 -2.23 -10.18 0.25
C GLU A 23 -2.29 -10.52 -1.25
N THR A 24 -2.78 -11.71 -1.59
CA THR A 24 -2.80 -12.20 -2.97
C THR A 24 -4.12 -12.88 -3.32
N GLU A 25 -4.51 -12.71 -4.58
CA GLU A 25 -5.74 -13.27 -5.14
C GLU A 25 -5.53 -13.80 -6.56
N CYS A 26 -6.42 -14.71 -6.94
CA CYS A 26 -6.61 -15.22 -8.30
C CYS A 26 -8.02 -14.90 -8.80
N SER A 27 -8.24 -15.05 -10.10
CA SER A 27 -9.61 -15.01 -10.63
C SER A 27 -10.41 -16.22 -10.14
N ASP A 28 -11.75 -16.14 -10.20
CA ASP A 28 -12.64 -17.20 -9.69
C ASP A 28 -12.49 -18.54 -10.45
N ASP A 29 -12.08 -18.49 -11.71
CA ASP A 29 -11.81 -19.68 -12.55
C ASP A 29 -10.37 -20.21 -12.40
N GLU A 30 -9.65 -19.77 -11.37
CA GLU A 30 -8.25 -20.13 -11.14
C GLU A 30 -8.05 -20.74 -9.75
N THR A 31 -6.98 -21.53 -9.61
CA THR A 31 -6.65 -22.18 -8.34
C THR A 31 -5.38 -21.59 -7.75
N CYS A 32 -5.43 -21.22 -6.48
CA CYS A 32 -4.26 -20.77 -5.73
C CYS A 32 -3.30 -21.94 -5.44
N CYS A 33 -2.05 -21.82 -5.89
CA CYS A 33 -0.99 -22.80 -5.65
C CYS A 33 0.31 -22.10 -5.22
N LYS A 34 1.10 -22.73 -4.34
CA LYS A 34 2.40 -22.19 -3.94
C LYS A 34 3.45 -22.30 -5.05
N LEU A 35 4.31 -21.27 -5.10
CA LEU A 35 5.49 -21.14 -5.95
C LEU A 35 6.78 -21.58 -5.22
N GLY A 36 7.90 -21.64 -5.97
CA GLY A 36 9.21 -22.08 -5.48
C GLY A 36 9.71 -21.34 -4.24
N ASP A 37 9.43 -20.03 -4.19
CA ASP A 37 9.81 -19.09 -3.13
C ASP A 37 8.78 -19.01 -1.98
N ASN A 38 7.81 -19.93 -1.94
CA ASN A 38 6.66 -19.93 -1.02
C ASN A 38 5.66 -18.77 -1.22
N THR A 39 5.77 -17.98 -2.28
CA THR A 39 4.72 -17.03 -2.69
C THR A 39 3.56 -17.76 -3.38
N TRP A 40 2.47 -17.06 -3.65
CA TRP A 40 1.30 -17.63 -4.33
C TRP A 40 1.32 -17.38 -5.84
N GLY A 41 0.85 -18.39 -6.56
CA GLY A 41 0.58 -18.36 -7.98
C GLY A 41 -0.83 -18.85 -8.29
N CYS A 42 -1.34 -18.43 -9.44
CA CYS A 42 -2.62 -18.86 -9.98
C CYS A 42 -2.39 -19.92 -11.05
N CYS A 43 -3.11 -21.02 -10.91
CA CYS A 43 -3.28 -22.01 -11.97
C CYS A 43 -4.45 -21.59 -12.87
N PRO A 44 -4.28 -21.61 -14.20
CA PRO A 44 -5.27 -21.11 -15.16
C PRO A 44 -6.40 -22.12 -15.39
N MET A 45 -6.90 -22.72 -14.31
CA MET A 45 -8.03 -23.64 -14.27
C MET A 45 -8.56 -23.76 -12.84
N PRO A 46 -9.86 -24.03 -12.67
CA PRO A 46 -10.46 -24.25 -11.35
C PRO A 46 -10.12 -25.65 -10.82
N ASN A 47 -10.06 -25.79 -9.50
CA ASN A 47 -9.80 -27.05 -8.80
C ASN A 47 -8.54 -27.80 -9.28
N ALA A 48 -7.49 -27.06 -9.64
CA ALA A 48 -6.24 -27.61 -10.14
C ALA A 48 -5.49 -28.42 -9.06
N VAL A 49 -4.78 -29.46 -9.48
CA VAL A 49 -3.80 -30.16 -8.66
C VAL A 49 -2.49 -29.37 -8.69
N CYS A 50 -2.09 -28.80 -7.56
CA CYS A 50 -0.82 -28.11 -7.42
C CYS A 50 0.33 -29.14 -7.38
N CYS A 51 1.22 -29.11 -8.37
CA CYS A 51 2.34 -30.05 -8.39
C CYS A 51 3.47 -29.62 -7.44
N ASP A 52 4.19 -30.62 -6.91
CA ASP A 52 5.29 -30.46 -5.95
C ASP A 52 6.55 -29.80 -6.55
N ASP A 53 6.62 -29.70 -7.88
CA ASP A 53 7.66 -28.95 -8.60
C ASP A 53 7.55 -27.42 -8.40
N ARG A 54 6.53 -26.97 -7.66
CA ARG A 54 6.27 -25.57 -7.28
C ARG A 54 6.17 -24.60 -8.47
N SER A 55 5.99 -25.10 -9.69
CA SER A 55 5.97 -24.28 -10.91
C SER A 55 4.81 -24.63 -11.84
N HIS A 56 4.30 -25.86 -11.75
CA HIS A 56 3.21 -26.32 -12.58
C HIS A 56 2.03 -26.86 -11.78
N CYS A 57 0.93 -27.02 -12.49
CA CYS A 57 -0.29 -27.64 -12.00
C CYS A 57 -0.99 -28.42 -13.10
N CYS A 58 -1.87 -29.29 -12.64
CA CYS A 58 -2.57 -30.25 -13.45
C CYS A 58 -4.10 -30.10 -13.28
N PRO A 59 -4.90 -30.53 -14.27
CA PRO A 59 -6.34 -30.58 -14.14
C PRO A 59 -6.79 -31.48 -12.97
N THR A 60 -7.97 -31.22 -12.45
CA THR A 60 -8.57 -32.07 -11.42
C THR A 60 -8.66 -33.54 -11.88
N GLY A 61 -8.44 -34.48 -10.95
CA GLY A 61 -8.49 -35.92 -11.26
C GLY A 61 -7.27 -36.46 -12.02
N THR A 62 -6.17 -35.71 -12.08
CA THR A 62 -4.90 -36.16 -12.69
C THR A 62 -3.74 -36.10 -11.70
N THR A 63 -2.72 -36.92 -11.93
CA THR A 63 -1.50 -36.99 -11.12
C THR A 63 -0.35 -36.30 -11.83
N CYS A 64 0.43 -35.49 -11.11
CA CYS A 64 1.59 -34.82 -11.66
C CYS A 64 2.74 -35.81 -11.92
N ASP A 65 3.31 -35.78 -13.13
CA ASP A 65 4.60 -36.36 -13.48
C ASP A 65 5.56 -35.23 -13.92
N PRO A 66 6.28 -34.62 -12.95
CA PRO A 66 7.21 -33.52 -13.23
C PRO A 66 8.37 -33.93 -14.14
N GLN A 67 8.82 -35.20 -14.07
CA GLN A 67 9.94 -35.69 -14.88
C GLN A 67 9.54 -35.78 -16.36
N GLY A 68 8.31 -36.23 -16.63
CA GLY A 68 7.72 -36.24 -17.97
C GLY A 68 7.03 -34.94 -18.39
N ALA A 69 7.05 -33.90 -17.54
CA ALA A 69 6.35 -32.63 -17.74
C ALA A 69 4.85 -32.79 -18.12
N ARG A 70 4.19 -33.80 -17.56
CA ARG A 70 2.81 -34.20 -17.92
C ARG A 70 1.95 -34.48 -16.69
N CYS A 71 0.64 -34.42 -16.92
CA CYS A 71 -0.38 -34.86 -16.00
C CYS A 71 -0.93 -36.19 -16.50
N ILE A 72 -1.05 -37.17 -15.61
CA ILE A 72 -1.51 -38.52 -15.92
C ILE A 72 -2.95 -38.65 -15.43
N GLY A 73 -3.90 -38.84 -16.35
CA GLY A 73 -5.30 -39.11 -16.04
C GLY A 73 -5.53 -40.58 -15.66
N ALA A 74 -6.68 -40.85 -15.03
CA ALA A 74 -7.09 -42.22 -14.65
C ALA A 74 -7.32 -43.14 -15.86
N ASP A 75 -7.54 -42.59 -17.05
CA ASP A 75 -7.68 -43.29 -18.33
C ASP A 75 -6.34 -43.44 -19.09
N GLU A 76 -5.21 -43.26 -18.38
CA GLU A 76 -3.84 -43.24 -18.92
C GLU A 76 -3.60 -42.14 -19.98
N LYS A 77 -4.54 -41.21 -20.19
CA LYS A 77 -4.29 -40.06 -21.06
C LYS A 77 -3.35 -39.08 -20.40
N HIS A 78 -2.41 -38.60 -21.19
CA HIS A 78 -1.45 -37.60 -20.77
C HIS A 78 -1.79 -36.24 -21.36
N VAL A 79 -1.76 -35.21 -20.53
CA VAL A 79 -1.84 -33.82 -20.96
C VAL A 79 -0.62 -33.06 -20.42
N PRO A 80 -0.12 -32.04 -21.12
CA PRO A 80 1.01 -31.26 -20.62
C PRO A 80 0.60 -30.51 -19.34
N MET A 81 1.54 -30.42 -18.40
CA MET A 81 1.33 -29.61 -17.19
C MET A 81 1.18 -28.14 -17.56
N LYS A 82 0.36 -27.39 -16.81
CA LYS A 82 0.21 -25.95 -17.00
C LYS A 82 1.09 -25.19 -16.03
N LYS A 83 1.74 -24.13 -16.53
CA LYS A 83 2.55 -23.23 -15.70
C LYS A 83 1.65 -22.37 -14.82
N LYS A 84 2.07 -22.18 -13.57
CA LYS A 84 1.51 -21.19 -12.66
C LYS A 84 1.92 -19.79 -13.15
N LYS A 85 1.02 -18.82 -13.02
CA LYS A 85 1.37 -17.39 -13.10
C LYS A 85 1.42 -16.81 -11.68
N PRO A 86 2.20 -15.74 -11.40
CA PRO A 86 2.17 -15.08 -10.09
C PRO A 86 0.75 -14.63 -9.73
N ALA A 87 0.36 -14.79 -8.48
CA ALA A 87 -0.92 -14.30 -7.99
C ALA A 87 -0.94 -12.77 -8.01
N ARG A 88 -2.13 -12.19 -8.19
CA ARG A 88 -2.28 -10.74 -8.19
C ARG A 88 -2.16 -10.23 -6.76
N LYS A 89 -1.32 -9.23 -6.54
CA LYS A 89 -1.22 -8.58 -5.23
C LYS A 89 -2.46 -7.70 -5.02
N THR A 90 -3.09 -7.81 -3.84
CA THR A 90 -4.21 -6.97 -3.43
C THR A 90 -3.74 -5.71 -2.70
N VAL A 91 -2.47 -5.67 -2.28
CA VAL A 91 -1.90 -4.62 -1.45
C VAL A 91 -0.61 -4.08 -2.07
N GLU A 92 -0.48 -2.75 -2.13
CA GLU A 92 0.78 -2.06 -2.46
C GLU A 92 1.47 -1.64 -1.15
N ARG A 93 2.78 -1.91 -1.01
CA ARG A 93 3.55 -1.52 0.19
C ARG A 93 4.74 -0.62 -0.15
N ASN A 94 5.10 0.25 0.79
CA ASN A 94 6.30 1.08 0.70
C ASN A 94 7.54 0.34 1.28
N GLN A 95 8.67 1.06 1.43
CA GLN A 95 9.93 0.47 1.91
C GLN A 95 9.96 0.20 3.43
N PHE A 96 8.93 0.66 4.15
CA PHE A 96 8.74 0.46 5.59
C PHE A 96 7.63 -0.57 5.87
N ASN A 97 7.25 -1.37 4.87
CA ASN A 97 6.13 -2.32 4.92
C ASN A 97 4.78 -1.69 5.30
N GLU A 98 4.57 -0.40 5.05
CA GLU A 98 3.27 0.25 5.23
C GLU A 98 2.42 0.05 3.98
N VAL A 99 1.13 -0.20 4.17
CA VAL A 99 0.14 -0.35 3.09
C VAL A 99 -0.15 1.02 2.49
N VAL A 100 0.11 1.19 1.20
CA VAL A 100 -0.19 2.39 0.44
C VAL A 100 -1.63 2.31 -0.06
N CYS A 101 -2.44 3.30 0.27
CA CYS A 101 -3.84 3.34 -0.13
C CYS A 101 -3.99 3.70 -1.63
N PRO A 102 -5.13 3.38 -2.25
CA PRO A 102 -5.34 3.61 -3.69
C PRO A 102 -5.21 5.07 -4.14
N ASP A 103 -5.36 6.03 -3.23
CA ASP A 103 -5.11 7.46 -3.50
C ASP A 103 -3.63 7.79 -3.71
N LYS A 104 -2.71 6.88 -3.37
CA LYS A 104 -1.25 7.07 -3.33
C LYS A 104 -0.82 8.23 -2.41
N ALA A 105 -1.74 8.68 -1.58
CA ALA A 105 -1.68 9.88 -0.76
C ALA A 105 -1.77 9.55 0.73
N SER A 106 -2.23 8.35 1.05
CA SER A 106 -2.45 7.87 2.40
C SER A 106 -1.87 6.47 2.60
N LYS A 107 -1.50 6.15 3.83
CA LYS A 107 -0.94 4.86 4.21
C LYS A 107 -1.55 4.32 5.50
N CYS A 108 -1.54 3.00 5.59
CA CYS A 108 -1.93 2.23 6.75
C CYS A 108 -0.75 1.40 7.27
N PRO A 109 -0.75 1.03 8.56
CA PRO A 109 0.26 0.11 9.09
C PRO A 109 0.14 -1.25 8.41
N ASP A 110 1.18 -2.06 8.57
CA ASP A 110 1.20 -3.41 8.01
C ASP A 110 0.00 -4.25 8.48
N GLY A 111 -0.47 -5.16 7.63
CA GLY A 111 -1.63 -6.02 7.92
C GLY A 111 -2.98 -5.28 7.98
N SER A 112 -3.06 -4.02 7.54
CA SER A 112 -4.31 -3.25 7.49
C SER A 112 -4.89 -3.15 6.08
N THR A 113 -6.19 -2.88 5.98
CA THR A 113 -6.88 -2.63 4.70
C THR A 113 -7.30 -1.17 4.58
N CYS A 114 -6.98 -0.52 3.46
CA CYS A 114 -7.45 0.83 3.16
C CYS A 114 -8.94 0.82 2.81
N CYS A 115 -9.74 1.57 3.57
CA CYS A 115 -11.17 1.74 3.37
C CYS A 115 -11.53 3.22 3.28
N LEU A 116 -12.47 3.59 2.39
CA LEU A 116 -12.97 4.96 2.31
C LEU A 116 -13.74 5.37 3.58
N LEU A 117 -13.60 6.64 3.94
CA LEU A 117 -14.35 7.38 4.97
C LEU A 117 -15.34 8.36 4.31
N GLU A 118 -16.27 8.93 5.09
CA GLU A 118 -17.35 9.82 4.60
C GLU A 118 -16.88 11.02 3.77
N GLN A 119 -15.69 11.54 4.06
CA GLN A 119 -15.11 12.71 3.40
C GLN A 119 -14.32 12.37 2.13
N GLY A 120 -14.34 11.11 1.68
CA GLY A 120 -13.56 10.62 0.54
C GLY A 120 -12.08 10.37 0.86
N SER A 121 -11.65 10.62 2.10
CA SER A 121 -10.33 10.22 2.61
C SER A 121 -10.29 8.72 2.91
N TYR A 122 -9.08 8.17 3.01
CA TYR A 122 -8.89 6.78 3.42
C TYR A 122 -8.73 6.66 4.94
N GLY A 123 -9.25 5.57 5.48
CA GLY A 123 -9.01 5.05 6.81
C GLY A 123 -8.50 3.62 6.74
N CYS A 124 -8.00 3.12 7.85
CA CYS A 124 -7.42 1.80 7.98
C CYS A 124 -8.34 0.89 8.76
N CYS A 125 -8.65 -0.26 8.18
CA CYS A 125 -9.23 -1.38 8.92
C CYS A 125 -8.08 -2.21 9.52
N PRO A 126 -8.13 -2.58 10.82
CA PRO A 126 -7.02 -3.25 11.52
C PRO A 126 -6.87 -4.74 11.18
N VAL A 127 -7.38 -5.17 10.02
CA VAL A 127 -7.24 -6.54 9.51
C VAL A 127 -6.98 -6.52 8.00
N PRO A 128 -6.25 -7.51 7.46
CA PRO A 128 -5.99 -7.58 6.03
C PRO A 128 -7.22 -8.06 5.28
N ASN A 129 -7.32 -7.71 4.00
CA ASN A 129 -8.42 -8.08 3.11
C ASN A 129 -9.83 -7.86 3.71
N ALA A 130 -9.98 -6.77 4.46
CA ALA A 130 -11.22 -6.42 5.12
C ALA A 130 -12.31 -6.03 4.12
N VAL A 131 -13.56 -6.30 4.47
CA VAL A 131 -14.72 -5.80 3.74
C VAL A 131 -15.09 -4.43 4.30
N CYS A 132 -14.87 -3.38 3.51
CA CYS A 132 -15.22 -2.01 3.88
C CYS A 132 -16.74 -1.83 3.85
N CYS A 133 -17.35 -1.50 4.99
CA CYS A 133 -18.79 -1.29 5.05
C CYS A 133 -19.20 0.04 4.41
N ALA A 134 -20.42 0.07 3.88
CA ALA A 134 -21.01 1.23 3.21
C ALA A 134 -21.31 2.39 4.16
N ASP A 135 -21.32 2.14 5.47
CA ASP A 135 -21.43 3.17 6.51
C ASP A 135 -20.20 4.07 6.61
N MET A 136 -19.14 3.76 5.85
CA MET A 136 -17.88 4.49 5.80
C MET A 136 -17.11 4.58 7.13
N LEU A 137 -17.59 3.98 8.21
CA LEU A 137 -16.98 4.02 9.55
C LEU A 137 -16.42 2.67 9.98
N HIS A 138 -17.01 1.58 9.49
CA HIS A 138 -16.68 0.24 9.96
C HIS A 138 -16.26 -0.69 8.82
N CYS A 139 -15.64 -1.77 9.23
CA CYS A 139 -15.20 -2.83 8.34
C CYS A 139 -15.41 -4.19 8.99
N CYS A 140 -15.51 -5.20 8.14
CA CYS A 140 -15.61 -6.59 8.55
C CYS A 140 -14.35 -7.36 8.18
N PRO A 141 -13.96 -8.38 8.96
CA PRO A 141 -12.90 -9.29 8.57
C PRO A 141 -13.19 -9.97 7.23
N ASN A 142 -12.14 -10.53 6.63
CA ASN A 142 -12.27 -11.25 5.37
C ASN A 142 -13.33 -12.37 5.46
N GLY A 143 -14.12 -12.53 4.40
CA GLY A 143 -15.19 -13.52 4.33
C GLY A 143 -16.50 -13.14 5.02
N PHE A 144 -16.54 -12.04 5.78
CA PHE A 144 -17.76 -11.53 6.39
C PHE A 144 -18.46 -10.48 5.51
N THR A 145 -19.78 -10.41 5.62
CA THR A 145 -20.59 -9.36 4.98
C THR A 145 -21.06 -8.36 6.04
N CYS A 146 -21.06 -7.07 5.71
CA CYS A 146 -21.60 -6.03 6.58
C CYS A 146 -23.13 -6.15 6.65
N HIS A 147 -23.67 -6.25 7.86
CA HIS A 147 -25.11 -6.34 8.15
C HIS A 147 -25.47 -5.41 9.31
N GLY A 148 -25.86 -4.17 8.99
CA GLY A 148 -26.13 -3.15 10.00
C GLY A 148 -24.90 -2.87 10.86
N GLN A 149 -24.99 -3.15 12.17
CA GLN A 149 -23.90 -2.97 13.12
C GLN A 149 -23.02 -4.21 13.33
N PHE A 150 -23.25 -5.28 12.56
CA PHE A 150 -22.56 -6.55 12.72
C PHE A 150 -21.98 -7.04 11.40
N CYS A 151 -21.02 -7.94 11.52
CA CYS A 151 -20.47 -8.72 10.43
C CYS A 151 -21.09 -10.11 10.49
N SER A 152 -21.67 -10.58 9.38
CA SER A 152 -22.28 -11.89 9.29
C SER A 152 -21.56 -12.78 8.29
N GLN A 153 -21.32 -14.04 8.66
CA GLN A 153 -20.84 -15.10 7.77
C GLN A 153 -21.48 -16.43 8.17
N ASN A 154 -22.31 -17.01 7.31
CA ASN A 154 -23.10 -18.21 7.62
C ASN A 154 -23.91 -18.04 8.93
N PHE A 155 -23.51 -18.75 10.00
CA PHE A 155 -24.15 -18.69 11.32
C PHE A 155 -23.38 -17.82 12.33
N ALA A 156 -22.23 -17.26 11.94
CA ALA A 156 -21.45 -16.38 12.79
C ALA A 156 -21.91 -14.93 12.64
N MET A 157 -22.14 -14.27 13.76
CA MET A 157 -22.41 -12.83 13.84
C MET A 157 -21.44 -12.23 14.85
N ILE A 158 -20.57 -11.33 14.39
CA ILE A 158 -19.57 -10.66 15.23
C ILE A 158 -19.74 -9.14 15.11
N PRO A 159 -19.32 -8.36 16.12
CA PRO A 159 -19.28 -6.91 16.00
C PRO A 159 -18.36 -6.48 14.85
N HIS A 160 -18.71 -5.38 14.19
CA HIS A 160 -17.82 -4.77 13.21
C HIS A 160 -16.55 -4.19 13.85
N LEU A 161 -15.51 -4.02 13.05
CA LEU A 161 -14.30 -3.32 13.44
C LEU A 161 -14.43 -1.85 13.06
N ARG A 162 -13.98 -0.95 13.91
CA ARG A 162 -13.95 0.48 13.61
C ARG A 162 -12.71 0.82 12.80
N LYS A 163 -12.89 1.60 11.73
CA LYS A 163 -11.77 2.16 10.98
C LYS A 163 -11.08 3.23 11.82
N PHE A 164 -9.77 3.34 11.71
CA PHE A 164 -9.00 4.48 12.22
C PHE A 164 -8.49 5.34 11.07
N ALA A 165 -8.13 6.59 11.34
CA ALA A 165 -7.63 7.49 10.31
C ALA A 165 -6.33 6.94 9.69
N SER A 166 -6.24 6.98 8.37
CA SER A 166 -4.97 6.67 7.69
C SER A 166 -3.95 7.78 7.93
N THR A 167 -2.67 7.43 7.83
CA THR A 167 -1.62 8.43 7.89
C THR A 167 -1.43 9.02 6.50
N SER A 168 -1.44 10.34 6.37
CA SER A 168 -1.15 10.99 5.10
C SER A 168 0.31 10.71 4.69
N ILE A 169 0.50 10.21 3.46
CA ILE A 169 1.77 10.18 2.73
C ILE A 169 2.12 11.62 2.27
N HIS A 170 1.15 12.54 2.24
CA HIS A 170 1.38 13.91 1.80
C HIS A 170 2.09 14.79 2.84
N ARG A 171 3.17 15.40 2.33
CA ARG A 171 3.59 16.80 2.48
C ARG A 171 2.83 17.58 3.56
N LYS A 172 3.36 17.56 4.77
CA LYS A 172 2.92 18.51 5.79
C LYS A 172 3.39 19.93 5.38
N PRO A 173 2.54 20.95 5.53
CA PRO A 173 2.97 22.34 5.35
C PRO A 173 4.10 22.69 6.32
N ALA A 174 4.94 23.65 5.95
CA ALA A 174 5.88 24.23 6.90
C ALA A 174 5.09 24.70 8.12
N VAL A 175 5.53 24.30 9.32
CA VAL A 175 5.01 24.91 10.55
C VAL A 175 5.65 26.28 10.74
N GLU A 176 4.91 27.21 11.33
CA GLU A 176 5.44 28.52 11.68
C GLU A 176 6.62 28.37 12.66
N PHE A 177 7.60 29.27 12.53
CA PHE A 177 8.70 29.35 13.48
C PHE A 177 8.14 29.67 14.86
N LEU A 178 8.75 29.12 15.91
CA LEU A 178 8.53 29.64 17.26
C LEU A 178 9.08 31.07 17.24
N SER A 179 8.22 32.07 17.40
CA SER A 179 8.66 33.44 17.62
C SER A 179 9.31 33.50 18.99
N GLU A 180 10.56 33.95 19.04
CA GLU A 180 11.14 34.48 20.27
C GLU A 180 10.24 35.66 20.67
N GLU A 181 9.57 35.55 21.82
CA GLU A 181 8.94 36.70 22.46
C GLU A 181 10.04 37.74 22.64
N GLU A 182 9.80 38.98 22.19
CA GLU A 182 10.72 40.09 22.39
C GLU A 182 10.90 40.26 23.91
N GLU A 183 12.16 40.15 24.36
CA GLU A 183 12.57 40.41 25.73
C GLU A 183 12.26 41.88 26.07
N ASP A 184 11.13 42.14 26.71
CA ASP A 184 10.88 43.35 27.48
C ASP A 184 10.73 42.95 28.96
N ASP A 185 11.57 43.56 29.79
CA ASP A 185 11.72 43.34 31.23
C ASP A 185 10.40 43.47 32.02
N ASP A 186 10.12 42.53 32.93
CA ASP A 186 9.69 42.78 34.32
C ASP A 186 9.44 41.45 35.08
N ASP A 187 10.03 41.34 36.27
CA ASP A 187 9.91 40.20 37.21
C ASP A 187 8.47 39.98 37.72
N GLU A 188 7.91 38.75 37.63
CA GLU A 188 7.43 37.96 38.77
C GLU A 188 6.71 36.64 38.38
N GLU A 189 7.08 35.60 39.12
CA GLU A 189 6.46 34.31 39.43
C GLU A 189 5.06 33.95 38.87
N SER A 190 4.96 32.81 38.17
CA SER A 190 4.02 31.74 38.58
C SER A 190 4.12 30.43 37.76
N THR A 191 4.38 29.37 38.53
CA THR A 191 3.75 28.04 38.48
C THR A 191 3.87 27.16 37.23
N SER A 192 4.62 26.08 37.45
CA SER A 192 4.62 24.81 36.75
C SER A 192 3.26 24.28 36.29
N SER A 193 3.19 23.88 35.02
CA SER A 193 2.51 22.64 34.63
C SER A 193 3.51 21.79 33.86
N GLU A 194 4.14 20.86 34.58
CA GLU A 194 5.01 19.82 34.03
C GLU A 194 4.16 18.85 33.20
N ASP A 195 4.18 19.00 31.88
CA ASP A 195 3.81 17.93 30.95
C ASP A 195 5.04 17.05 30.69
N PRO A 196 5.04 15.77 31.11
CA PRO A 196 6.20 14.91 31.03
C PRO A 196 6.20 14.14 29.69
N GLU A 197 6.43 14.83 28.58
CA GLU A 197 6.74 14.17 27.30
C GLU A 197 8.02 14.73 26.65
N SER A 198 9.15 14.32 27.24
CA SER A 198 10.44 14.06 26.59
C SER A 198 11.20 15.24 25.97
N ASP A 199 12.17 15.72 26.75
CA ASP A 199 13.48 16.25 26.39
C ASP A 199 13.95 15.92 24.96
N VAL A 200 13.62 16.78 24.00
CA VAL A 200 14.33 16.79 22.72
C VAL A 200 14.52 18.24 22.32
N ASP A 201 15.78 18.65 22.19
CA ASP A 201 16.15 20.03 21.91
C ASP A 201 15.59 20.51 20.55
N PRO A 202 15.12 21.77 20.46
CA PRO A 202 14.79 22.42 19.20
C PRO A 202 15.96 22.40 18.22
N ILE A 203 15.67 22.21 16.92
CA ILE A 203 16.68 22.12 15.87
C ILE A 203 16.92 23.50 15.27
N ALA A 204 18.16 23.99 15.28
CA ALA A 204 18.52 25.26 14.64
C ALA A 204 18.23 25.23 13.12
N CYS A 205 17.61 26.30 12.60
CA CYS A 205 17.15 26.37 11.22
C CYS A 205 17.29 27.75 10.55
N GLY A 206 18.54 28.19 10.41
CA GLY A 206 18.89 29.51 9.91
C GLY A 206 19.21 30.49 11.04
N VAL A 207 19.34 31.77 10.70
CA VAL A 207 19.64 32.83 11.67
C VAL A 207 18.37 33.16 12.44
N GLY A 208 18.40 33.05 13.78
CA GLY A 208 17.28 33.40 14.67
C GLY A 208 16.04 32.53 14.48
N LYS A 209 16.20 31.30 14.00
CA LYS A 209 15.09 30.40 13.65
C LYS A 209 15.39 29.01 14.16
N THR A 210 14.45 28.44 14.89
CA THR A 210 14.50 27.06 15.37
C THR A 210 13.24 26.32 14.93
N CYS A 211 13.38 25.00 14.75
CA CYS A 211 12.27 24.11 14.45
C CYS A 211 11.96 23.22 15.66
N PRO A 212 10.68 22.81 15.84
CA PRO A 212 10.31 21.87 16.89
C PRO A 212 11.12 20.57 16.84
N ALA A 213 11.20 19.87 17.96
CA ALA A 213 11.84 18.57 18.03
C ALA A 213 11.30 17.56 17.01
N LYS A 214 12.15 16.63 16.55
CA LYS A 214 11.82 15.56 15.56
C LYS A 214 11.34 16.09 14.19
N THR A 215 11.59 17.37 13.89
CA THR A 215 11.38 17.97 12.57
C THR A 215 12.68 17.97 11.75
N THR A 216 12.63 18.42 10.49
CA THR A 216 13.81 18.63 9.63
C THR A 216 13.89 20.10 9.26
N CYS A 217 15.04 20.74 9.49
CA CYS A 217 15.28 22.07 8.95
C CYS A 217 15.54 21.99 7.44
N CYS A 218 14.75 22.74 6.67
CA CYS A 218 14.77 22.70 5.21
C CYS A 218 15.28 24.04 4.65
N ASN A 219 16.46 24.01 4.04
CA ASN A 219 17.06 25.15 3.34
C ASN A 219 16.78 25.01 1.83
N VAL A 220 15.78 25.72 1.34
CA VAL A 220 15.32 25.66 -0.06
C VAL A 220 15.58 26.97 -0.79
N ARG A 221 15.63 26.93 -2.13
CA ARG A 221 15.67 28.13 -2.98
C ARG A 221 14.26 28.43 -3.46
N GLY A 222 13.76 29.63 -3.21
CA GLY A 222 12.47 30.11 -3.72
C GLY A 222 12.49 30.29 -5.24
N LYS A 223 11.33 30.53 -5.86
CA LYS A 223 11.21 30.72 -7.33
C LYS A 223 12.09 31.83 -7.90
N ASN A 224 12.44 32.81 -7.07
CA ASN A 224 13.28 33.95 -7.43
C ASN A 224 14.77 33.73 -7.07
N GLY A 225 15.16 32.53 -6.65
CA GLY A 225 16.52 32.21 -6.21
C GLY A 225 16.86 32.64 -4.78
N GLU A 226 15.90 33.21 -4.05
CA GLU A 226 16.08 33.61 -2.66
C GLU A 226 16.26 32.39 -1.72
N PRO A 227 17.20 32.45 -0.76
CA PRO A 227 17.34 31.40 0.24
C PRO A 227 16.16 31.46 1.22
N LYS A 228 15.39 30.39 1.30
CA LYS A 228 14.24 30.24 2.19
C LYS A 228 14.46 29.08 3.14
N THR A 229 14.30 29.32 4.43
CA THR A 229 14.31 28.27 5.46
C THR A 229 12.88 27.94 5.88
N MET A 230 12.61 26.67 6.15
CA MET A 230 11.31 26.21 6.65
C MET A 230 11.45 24.97 7.52
N CYS A 231 10.53 24.80 8.47
CA CYS A 231 10.50 23.64 9.36
C CYS A 231 9.61 22.56 8.77
N CYS A 232 10.22 21.43 8.42
CA CYS A 232 9.55 20.27 7.87
C CYS A 232 9.16 19.31 9.00
N PRO A 233 7.86 19.07 9.28
CA PRO A 233 7.43 18.30 10.45
C PRO A 233 7.55 16.77 10.29
N LEU A 234 8.40 16.32 9.35
CA LEU A 234 8.82 14.93 9.18
C LEU A 234 10.29 14.85 9.58
N SER A 235 10.68 13.80 10.30
CA SER A 235 12.09 13.48 10.53
C SER A 235 12.74 12.99 9.23
N ASN A 236 13.92 13.52 8.88
CA ASN A 236 14.64 13.20 7.63
C ASN A 236 13.83 13.49 6.36
N ALA A 237 13.12 14.63 6.34
CA ALA A 237 12.31 15.03 5.21
C ALA A 237 13.15 15.40 3.99
N ILE A 238 12.60 15.16 2.80
CA ILE A 238 13.13 15.70 1.54
C ILE A 238 12.48 17.07 1.30
N CYS A 239 13.32 18.10 1.28
CA CYS A 239 12.93 19.49 1.21
C CYS A 239 12.47 19.84 -0.21
N CYS A 240 11.27 20.40 -0.37
CA CYS A 240 10.91 21.08 -1.61
C CYS A 240 10.38 22.48 -1.34
N GLU A 241 10.22 23.27 -2.41
CA GLU A 241 10.02 24.72 -2.39
C GLU A 241 9.17 25.26 -1.21
N ASN A 242 8.00 24.69 -0.94
CA ASN A 242 7.11 25.16 0.14
C ASN A 242 6.57 24.08 1.10
N THR A 243 6.84 22.80 0.87
CA THR A 243 6.36 21.68 1.70
C THR A 243 7.34 20.48 1.62
N CYS A 244 7.15 19.44 2.43
CA CYS A 244 8.16 18.42 2.79
C CYS A 244 7.80 17.00 2.38
N CYS A 245 8.64 16.30 1.59
CA CYS A 245 8.39 14.90 1.25
C CYS A 245 8.95 13.93 2.30
N PRO A 246 8.33 12.76 2.52
CA PRO A 246 8.90 11.71 3.37
C PRO A 246 10.25 11.19 2.84
N ALA A 247 11.08 10.64 3.73
CA ALA A 247 12.35 10.02 3.35
C ALA A 247 12.17 8.96 2.24
N GLY A 248 12.97 9.04 1.17
CA GLY A 248 12.91 8.13 0.02
C GLY A 248 11.96 8.55 -1.11
N TYR A 249 11.32 9.73 -1.00
CA TYR A 249 10.50 10.33 -2.06
C TYR A 249 11.16 11.59 -2.62
N HIS A 250 11.09 11.80 -3.93
CA HIS A 250 11.60 13.00 -4.57
C HIS A 250 10.47 13.99 -4.88
N CYS A 251 10.84 15.26 -4.99
CA CYS A 251 9.92 16.34 -5.29
C CYS A 251 9.71 16.46 -6.79
N VAL A 252 8.46 16.57 -7.22
CA VAL A 252 8.09 16.88 -8.61
C VAL A 252 7.36 18.23 -8.68
N ASP A 253 7.16 18.75 -9.89
CA ASP A 253 6.51 20.03 -10.14
C ASP A 253 5.14 20.16 -9.45
N GLY A 254 4.86 21.35 -8.94
CA GLY A 254 3.69 21.58 -8.09
C GLY A 254 3.84 21.01 -6.68
N GLY A 255 5.02 20.45 -6.35
CA GLY A 255 5.34 20.06 -5.00
C GLY A 255 4.68 18.77 -4.57
N LYS A 256 4.55 17.80 -5.47
CA LYS A 256 4.11 16.44 -5.13
C LYS A 256 5.32 15.58 -4.78
N CYS A 257 5.05 14.50 -4.04
CA CYS A 257 6.07 13.54 -3.63
C CYS A 257 5.90 12.26 -4.43
N GLU A 258 6.92 11.90 -5.21
CA GLU A 258 6.94 10.65 -5.97
C GLU A 258 8.06 9.75 -5.47
N LYS A 259 7.83 8.44 -5.46
CA LYS A 259 8.91 7.48 -5.23
C LYS A 259 9.66 7.31 -6.55
N HIS A 260 10.99 7.19 -6.54
CA HIS A 260 11.69 6.69 -7.72
C HIS A 260 11.04 5.36 -8.11
N ALA A 261 10.39 5.32 -9.26
CA ALA A 261 10.03 4.05 -9.87
C ALA A 261 11.34 3.25 -9.98
N LYS A 262 11.34 1.96 -9.62
CA LYS A 262 12.47 1.05 -9.81
C LYS A 262 12.90 0.90 -11.30
N THR A 263 12.45 1.78 -12.19
CA THR A 263 12.57 1.74 -13.64
C THR A 263 13.57 2.77 -14.19
N MET A 264 14.64 3.07 -13.45
CA MET A 264 15.81 3.77 -14.00
C MET A 264 17.12 2.97 -13.83
N ARG A 265 17.03 1.64 -13.72
CA ARG A 265 18.18 0.75 -13.87
C ARG A 265 18.29 0.20 -15.30
N THR A 266 18.24 1.05 -16.34
CA THR A 266 18.59 0.66 -17.72
C THR A 266 19.06 1.80 -18.63
N ARG A 267 19.39 3.00 -18.12
CA ARG A 267 19.88 4.10 -18.99
C ARG A 267 21.14 4.81 -18.52
N PHE A 268 21.98 4.17 -17.72
CA PHE A 268 23.25 4.77 -17.28
C PHE A 268 24.42 3.79 -17.08
N TRP A 269 24.37 2.60 -17.71
CA TRP A 269 25.51 1.70 -17.87
C TRP A 269 25.35 0.98 -19.20
N ASN A 270 25.71 1.65 -20.29
CA ASN A 270 26.01 1.03 -21.58
C ASN A 270 27.00 1.94 -22.30
N VAL A 271 28.24 1.91 -21.81
CA VAL A 271 29.43 2.22 -22.61
C VAL A 271 30.48 1.18 -22.24
N LYS A 272 30.64 0.23 -23.16
CA LYS A 272 31.85 -0.54 -23.51
C LYS A 272 32.43 -1.45 -22.44
N ASP A 273 32.24 -2.75 -22.65
CA ASP A 273 33.25 -3.74 -23.07
C ASP A 273 32.41 -5.06 -23.18
N ASP A 274 32.28 -5.73 -24.31
CA ASP A 274 33.35 -6.44 -24.99
C ASP A 274 33.01 -6.63 -26.48
N GLU A 275 34.10 -6.73 -27.22
CA GLU A 275 34.22 -6.92 -28.66
C GLU A 275 33.55 -8.20 -29.16
N ASP A 276 33.09 -8.11 -30.40
CA ASP A 276 32.79 -9.22 -31.27
C ASP A 276 33.93 -10.24 -31.29
N GLU A 277 33.61 -11.53 -31.26
CA GLU A 277 34.29 -12.46 -32.16
C GLU A 277 33.33 -13.57 -32.60
N ASP A 278 33.09 -13.56 -33.91
CA ASP A 278 32.30 -14.47 -34.70
C ASP A 278 32.84 -15.92 -34.66
N GLN A 279 31.91 -16.85 -34.91
CA GLN A 279 32.10 -18.09 -35.68
C GLN A 279 33.44 -18.85 -35.56
N ILE A 280 33.43 -19.97 -34.81
CA ILE A 280 33.64 -21.38 -35.24
C ILE A 280 33.88 -22.25 -33.99
#